data_AF-A0A840BU42-F1
#
_entry.id   AF-A0A840BU42-F1
#
_cell.length_a   1.000
_cell.length_b   1.000
_cell.length_c   1.000
_cell.angle_alpha   90.00
_cell.angle_beta   90.00
_cell.angle_gamma   90.00
#
_symmetry.space_group_name_H-M   'P 1'
#
loop_
_entity.id
_entity.type
_entity.pdbx_description
1 polymer ?
#
loop_
_entity_poly.entity_id
_entity_poly.type
_entity_poly.pdbx_seq_one_letter_code
_entity_poly.pdbx_strand_id
1 'polypeptide(L)'
;MRSFSDSLRRLLLLACLLAAGNSPLAWADTLKPFETDGCSRFPDGTAAQQTLWRDCCVRHDVAYWIGGTESDRLDADRALEQCVAAVGEPAIATLMLAGVRVGGGPYFPTSYRWGYGWSYPFTYHALDRDEAAQVNAERSKLDALRGAGVKSVPVLHRLLAKYDLLTEPER
;
A
#
# COMPACT_ATOMS: atom_id res chain seq x y z
N MET A 1 -23.68 15.68 58.14
CA MET A 1 -23.55 14.47 57.27
C MET A 1 -23.96 14.70 55.82
N ARG A 2 -24.92 15.58 55.48
CA ARG A 2 -25.33 15.84 54.07
C ARG A 2 -24.28 16.59 53.23
N SER A 3 -23.63 17.60 53.81
CA SER A 3 -22.62 18.42 53.12
C SER A 3 -21.38 17.62 52.65
N PHE A 4 -20.96 16.59 53.40
CA PHE A 4 -19.82 15.75 53.03
C PHE A 4 -20.11 14.88 51.80
N SER A 5 -21.35 14.40 51.66
CA SER A 5 -21.83 13.64 50.50
C SER A 5 -21.90 14.50 49.23
N ASP A 6 -22.26 15.78 49.35
CA ASP A 6 -22.34 16.69 48.21
C ASP A 6 -20.96 17.10 47.69
N SER A 7 -20.00 17.33 48.59
CA SER A 7 -18.60 17.59 48.22
C SER A 7 -17.95 16.40 47.53
N LEU A 8 -18.21 15.17 48.01
CA LEU A 8 -17.70 13.95 47.39
C LEU A 8 -18.32 13.71 46.01
N ARG A 9 -19.63 13.95 45.83
CA ARG A 9 -20.31 13.87 44.53
C ARG A 9 -19.77 14.89 43.52
N ARG A 10 -19.52 16.13 43.95
CA ARG A 10 -18.93 17.17 43.10
C ARG A 10 -17.49 16.82 42.69
N LEU A 11 -16.70 16.28 43.63
CA LEU A 11 -15.33 15.85 43.35
C LEU A 11 -15.29 14.67 42.37
N LEU A 12 -16.20 13.70 42.52
CA LEU A 12 -16.34 12.57 41.59
C LEU A 12 -16.81 13.02 40.20
N LEU A 13 -17.77 13.96 40.11
CA LEU A 13 -18.22 14.49 38.82
C LEU A 13 -17.12 15.28 38.08
N LEU A 14 -16.31 16.06 38.81
CA LEU A 14 -15.14 16.75 38.24
C LEU A 14 -14.06 15.77 37.78
N ALA A 15 -13.83 14.68 38.52
CA ALA A 15 -12.90 13.62 38.11
C ALA A 15 -13.37 12.88 36.85
N CYS A 16 -14.68 12.63 36.70
CA CYS A 16 -15.24 12.04 35.48
C CYS A 16 -15.11 12.95 34.24
N LEU A 17 -15.28 14.26 34.40
CA LEU A 17 -15.13 15.23 33.31
C LEU A 17 -13.69 15.36 32.81
N LEU A 18 -12.69 15.21 33.70
CA LEU A 18 -11.28 15.22 33.33
C LEU A 18 -10.81 13.92 32.65
N ALA A 19 -11.48 12.79 32.90
CA ALA A 19 -11.16 11.50 32.29
C ALA A 19 -11.70 11.34 30.85
N ALA A 20 -12.72 12.11 30.46
CA ALA A 20 -13.38 11.98 29.15
C ALA A 20 -12.68 12.75 28.00
N GLY A 21 -11.61 13.51 28.27
CA GLY A 21 -10.99 14.44 27.31
C GLY A 21 -9.73 13.95 26.57
N ASN A 22 -9.23 12.74 26.85
CA ASN A 22 -7.93 12.27 26.33
C ASN A 22 -8.07 11.02 25.43
N SER A 23 -9.03 11.01 24.50
CA SER A 23 -8.95 10.08 23.37
C SER A 23 -7.95 10.66 22.37
N PRO A 24 -6.82 9.99 22.06
CA PRO A 24 -6.00 10.41 20.93
C PRO A 24 -6.88 10.35 19.68
N LEU A 25 -7.02 11.48 19.00
CA LEU A 25 -7.53 11.51 17.63
C LEU A 25 -6.57 10.68 16.78
N ALA A 26 -6.90 9.40 16.56
CA ALA A 26 -6.28 8.61 15.52
C ALA A 26 -6.75 9.22 14.19
N TRP A 27 -5.91 10.05 13.56
CA TRP A 27 -6.12 10.42 12.17
C TRP A 27 -5.84 9.17 11.34
N ALA A 28 -6.91 8.61 10.77
CA ALA A 28 -6.79 7.63 9.70
C ALA A 28 -5.96 8.27 8.58
N ASP A 29 -4.91 7.59 8.16
CA ASP A 29 -4.07 8.07 7.08
C ASP A 29 -4.86 8.06 5.76
N THR A 30 -4.60 9.05 4.92
CA THR A 30 -5.29 9.19 3.64
C THR A 30 -4.38 8.67 2.53
N LEU A 31 -4.86 7.68 1.80
CA LEU A 31 -4.18 7.12 0.65
C LEU A 31 -3.96 8.20 -0.41
N LYS A 32 -2.70 8.39 -0.81
CA LYS A 32 -2.34 9.33 -1.87
C LYS A 32 -2.70 8.76 -3.23
N PRO A 33 -2.96 9.60 -4.25
CA PRO A 33 -3.14 9.13 -5.63
C PRO A 33 -1.98 8.22 -6.07
N PHE A 34 -2.29 7.22 -6.90
CA PHE A 34 -1.26 6.36 -7.49
C PHE A 34 -0.35 7.16 -8.43
N GLU A 35 0.96 7.01 -8.25
CA GLU A 35 2.00 7.57 -9.11
C GLU A 35 3.04 6.49 -9.43
N THR A 36 3.63 6.53 -10.61
CA THR A 36 4.70 5.61 -11.04
C THR A 36 5.76 6.38 -11.84
N ASP A 37 7.03 6.10 -11.58
CA ASP A 37 8.15 6.60 -12.37
C ASP A 37 8.69 5.56 -13.37
N GLY A 38 8.12 4.35 -13.39
CA GLY A 38 8.62 3.21 -14.16
C GLY A 38 9.43 2.29 -13.26
N CYS A 39 10.64 1.94 -13.66
CA CYS A 39 11.51 1.08 -12.84
C CYS A 39 12.35 1.86 -11.81
N SER A 40 11.91 3.06 -11.42
CA SER A 40 12.53 4.00 -10.49
C SER A 40 14.02 4.27 -10.71
N ARG A 41 14.89 3.44 -10.15
CA ARG A 41 16.37 3.55 -10.24
C ARG A 41 16.99 2.53 -11.20
N PHE A 42 16.16 1.83 -11.95
CA PHE A 42 16.54 0.86 -12.96
C PHE A 42 16.05 1.37 -14.34
N PRO A 43 16.77 1.10 -15.44
CA PRO A 43 16.27 1.40 -16.78
C PRO A 43 14.93 0.72 -17.05
N ASP A 44 14.06 1.31 -17.86
CA ASP A 44 12.74 0.74 -18.25
C ASP A 44 12.83 -0.34 -19.33
N GLY A 45 14.02 -0.53 -19.89
CA GLY A 45 14.27 -1.42 -21.00
C GLY A 45 15.74 -1.42 -21.40
N THR A 46 16.04 -2.08 -22.51
CA THR A 46 17.38 -2.07 -23.10
C THR A 46 17.60 -0.79 -23.91
N ALA A 47 18.84 -0.56 -24.36
CA ALA A 47 19.14 0.56 -25.27
C ALA A 47 18.32 0.49 -26.58
N ALA A 48 18.03 -0.73 -27.07
CA ALA A 48 17.26 -0.96 -28.28
C ALA A 48 15.74 -0.92 -28.05
N GLN A 49 15.28 -1.34 -26.88
CA GLN A 49 13.86 -1.41 -26.52
C GLN A 49 13.66 -0.74 -25.16
N GLN A 50 13.54 0.59 -25.16
CA GLN A 50 13.64 1.43 -23.96
C GLN A 50 12.51 1.25 -22.95
N THR A 51 11.44 0.56 -23.32
CA THR A 51 10.27 0.29 -22.45
C THR A 51 9.98 -1.21 -22.29
N LEU A 52 10.92 -2.08 -22.66
CA LEU A 52 10.74 -3.54 -22.75
C LEU A 52 10.07 -4.16 -21.51
N TRP A 53 10.40 -3.69 -20.32
CA TRP A 53 9.84 -4.22 -19.07
C TRP A 53 9.19 -3.14 -18.19
N ARG A 54 9.01 -1.92 -18.72
CA ARG A 54 8.34 -0.81 -18.00
C ARG A 54 6.99 -1.24 -17.44
N ASP A 55 6.22 -1.98 -18.23
CA ASP A 55 4.93 -2.53 -17.82
C ASP A 55 5.02 -3.43 -16.58
N CYS A 56 6.10 -4.20 -16.44
CA CYS A 56 6.31 -5.05 -15.26
C CYS A 56 6.55 -4.20 -14.00
N CYS A 57 7.32 -3.11 -14.14
CA CYS A 57 7.58 -2.17 -13.05
C CYS A 57 6.33 -1.39 -12.64
N VAL A 58 5.53 -0.88 -13.60
CA VAL A 58 4.26 -0.19 -13.27
C VAL A 58 3.31 -1.09 -12.49
N ARG A 59 3.26 -2.40 -12.79
CA ARG A 59 2.44 -3.36 -12.02
C ARG A 59 2.97 -3.63 -10.63
N HIS A 60 4.29 -3.64 -10.49
CA HIS A 60 4.97 -3.79 -9.20
C HIS A 60 4.73 -2.56 -8.32
N ASP A 61 4.83 -1.37 -8.91
CA ASP A 61 4.51 -0.07 -8.28
C ASP A 61 3.09 -0.04 -7.72
N VAL A 62 2.09 -0.60 -8.41
CA VAL A 62 0.72 -0.69 -7.85
C VAL A 62 0.70 -1.46 -6.53
N ALA A 63 1.40 -2.61 -6.45
CA ALA A 63 1.47 -3.37 -5.20
C ALA A 63 2.27 -2.62 -4.12
N TYR A 64 3.34 -1.94 -4.52
CA TYR A 64 4.17 -1.14 -3.63
C TYR A 64 3.47 0.12 -3.12
N TRP A 65 2.59 0.72 -3.91
CA TRP A 65 1.75 1.84 -3.53
C TRP A 65 0.75 1.41 -2.44
N ILE A 66 0.11 0.25 -2.64
CA ILE A 66 -0.84 -0.35 -1.70
C ILE A 66 -0.17 -0.75 -0.38
N GLY A 67 1.00 -1.38 -0.44
CA GLY A 67 1.64 -1.95 0.74
C GLY A 67 0.97 -3.26 1.19
N GLY A 68 1.04 -3.55 2.49
CA GLY A 68 0.58 -4.81 3.07
C GLY A 68 1.65 -5.52 3.90
N THR A 69 1.49 -6.83 4.07
CA THR A 69 2.40 -7.66 4.87
C THR A 69 3.73 -7.90 4.16
N GLU A 70 4.74 -8.40 4.88
CA GLU A 70 6.01 -8.79 4.27
C GLU A 70 5.84 -9.90 3.21
N SER A 71 4.90 -10.82 3.43
CA SER A 71 4.53 -11.87 2.46
C SER A 71 3.95 -11.27 1.19
N ASP A 72 3.07 -10.27 1.32
CA ASP A 72 2.48 -9.59 0.16
C ASP A 72 3.58 -8.90 -0.67
N ARG A 73 4.61 -8.33 -0.02
CA ARG A 73 5.78 -7.78 -0.70
C ARG A 73 6.57 -8.84 -1.45
N LEU A 74 6.82 -9.99 -0.83
CA LEU A 74 7.53 -11.09 -1.48
C LEU A 74 6.78 -11.57 -2.74
N ASP A 75 5.46 -11.67 -2.68
CA ASP A 75 4.63 -12.05 -3.81
C ASP A 75 4.69 -11.00 -4.94
N ALA A 76 4.69 -9.71 -4.59
CA ALA A 76 4.88 -8.62 -5.55
C ALA A 76 6.25 -8.71 -6.24
N ASP A 77 7.31 -8.89 -5.46
CA ASP A 77 8.68 -8.97 -5.97
C ASP A 77 8.89 -10.18 -6.88
N ARG A 78 8.28 -11.34 -6.55
CA ARG A 78 8.30 -12.53 -7.42
C ARG A 78 7.46 -12.36 -8.69
N ALA A 79 6.35 -11.64 -8.61
CA ALA A 79 5.57 -11.31 -9.80
C ALA A 79 6.34 -10.40 -10.77
N LEU A 80 7.14 -9.45 -10.25
CA LEU A 80 8.07 -8.65 -11.05
C LEU A 80 9.08 -9.52 -11.77
N GLU A 81 9.79 -10.39 -11.03
CA GLU A 81 10.76 -11.34 -11.59
C GLU A 81 10.15 -12.18 -12.72
N GLN A 82 8.98 -12.78 -12.48
CA GLN A 82 8.28 -13.61 -13.47
C GLN A 82 7.91 -12.81 -14.72
N CYS A 83 7.41 -11.58 -14.55
CA CYS A 83 7.03 -10.71 -15.66
C CYS A 83 8.24 -10.34 -16.54
N VAL A 84 9.34 -9.94 -15.91
CA VAL A 84 10.57 -9.53 -16.61
C VAL A 84 11.23 -10.72 -17.31
N ALA A 85 11.23 -11.90 -16.68
CA ALA A 85 11.70 -13.13 -17.31
C ALA A 85 10.84 -13.49 -18.54
N ALA A 86 9.53 -13.30 -18.47
CA ALA A 86 8.59 -13.59 -19.56
C ALA A 86 8.74 -12.65 -20.77
N VAL A 87 9.34 -11.46 -20.62
CA VAL A 87 9.69 -10.58 -21.76
C VAL A 87 11.07 -10.91 -22.35
N GLY A 88 11.71 -12.00 -21.92
CA GLY A 88 12.94 -12.52 -22.49
C GLY A 88 14.21 -12.16 -21.71
N GLU A 89 14.08 -11.59 -20.51
CA GLU A 89 15.22 -11.02 -19.76
C GLU A 89 15.39 -11.65 -18.35
N PRO A 90 15.62 -12.98 -18.24
CA PRO A 90 15.65 -13.68 -16.95
C PRO A 90 16.81 -13.28 -16.03
N ALA A 91 17.95 -12.86 -16.60
CA ALA A 91 19.08 -12.36 -15.81
C ALA A 91 18.74 -10.99 -15.18
N ILE A 92 18.11 -10.10 -15.94
CA ILE A 92 17.61 -8.81 -15.43
C ILE A 92 16.53 -9.03 -14.39
N ALA A 93 15.62 -9.98 -14.60
CA ALA A 93 14.60 -10.36 -13.63
C ALA A 93 15.19 -10.74 -12.27
N THR A 94 16.21 -11.59 -12.26
CA THR A 94 16.91 -12.01 -11.03
C THR A 94 17.59 -10.82 -10.34
N LEU A 95 18.23 -9.95 -11.13
CA LEU A 95 18.89 -8.75 -10.62
C LEU A 95 17.88 -7.77 -10.01
N MET A 96 16.75 -7.54 -10.67
CA MET A 96 15.68 -6.70 -10.16
C MET A 96 15.11 -7.25 -8.86
N LEU A 97 14.86 -8.57 -8.77
CA LEU A 97 14.42 -9.21 -7.53
C LEU A 97 15.41 -8.91 -6.39
N ALA A 98 16.70 -9.13 -6.59
CA ALA A 98 17.70 -8.83 -5.58
C ALA A 98 17.67 -7.35 -5.16
N GLY A 99 17.57 -6.45 -6.14
CA GLY A 99 17.48 -4.99 -5.91
C GLY A 99 16.27 -4.59 -5.07
N VAL A 100 15.06 -5.03 -5.44
CA VAL A 100 13.82 -4.68 -4.70
C VAL A 100 13.78 -5.33 -3.33
N ARG A 101 14.34 -6.54 -3.15
CA ARG A 101 14.44 -7.18 -1.83
C ARG A 101 15.31 -6.39 -0.85
N VAL A 102 16.40 -5.79 -1.32
CA VAL A 102 17.33 -4.99 -0.51
C VAL A 102 16.84 -3.56 -0.31
N GLY A 103 16.34 -2.90 -1.37
CA GLY A 103 16.07 -1.45 -1.37
C GLY A 103 14.60 -1.05 -1.26
N GLY A 104 13.66 -1.98 -1.45
CA GLY A 104 12.23 -1.67 -1.54
C GLY A 104 11.44 -1.77 -0.24
N GLY A 105 12.09 -1.93 0.91
CA GLY A 105 11.40 -2.00 2.21
C GLY A 105 10.75 -0.65 2.62
N PRO A 106 9.86 -0.65 3.63
CA PRO A 106 9.10 0.54 4.03
C PRO A 106 9.93 1.54 4.88
N TYR A 107 11.13 1.14 5.30
CA TYR A 107 11.91 1.83 6.33
C TYR A 107 12.63 3.09 5.87
N PHE A 108 12.79 3.30 4.57
CA PHE A 108 13.45 4.48 4.01
C PHE A 108 12.41 5.40 3.35
N PRO A 109 12.57 6.73 3.43
CA PRO A 109 11.65 7.69 2.83
C PRO A 109 11.88 7.83 1.32
N THR A 110 11.84 6.73 0.58
CA THR A 110 11.92 6.74 -0.88
C THR A 110 10.51 6.82 -1.50
N SER A 111 10.44 7.35 -2.72
CA SER A 111 9.19 7.43 -3.50
C SER A 111 8.65 6.05 -3.90
N TYR A 112 9.52 5.04 -3.98
CA TYR A 112 9.23 3.66 -4.38
C TYR A 112 9.28 2.66 -3.19
N ARG A 113 9.17 3.12 -1.95
CA ARG A 113 9.16 2.21 -0.78
C ARG A 113 7.89 1.36 -0.75
N TRP A 114 7.93 0.22 -0.06
CA TRP A 114 6.71 -0.52 0.25
C TRP A 114 5.71 0.34 1.05
N GLY A 115 4.46 0.38 0.60
CA GLY A 115 3.40 1.24 1.15
C GLY A 115 3.57 2.72 0.82
N TYR A 116 4.12 3.07 -0.35
CA TYR A 116 4.41 4.48 -0.63
C TYR A 116 3.18 5.37 -0.82
N GLY A 117 2.01 4.78 -1.08
CA GLY A 117 0.73 5.47 -1.13
C GLY A 117 0.32 6.07 0.21
N TRP A 118 0.82 5.52 1.31
CA TRP A 118 0.57 6.01 2.66
C TRP A 118 1.56 7.10 3.05
N SER A 119 1.31 7.78 4.16
CA SER A 119 2.25 8.67 4.82
C SER A 119 3.45 7.88 5.35
N TYR A 120 4.61 8.53 5.40
CA TYR A 120 5.80 7.94 6.03
C TYR A 120 5.79 8.29 7.53
N PRO A 121 6.07 7.33 8.44
CA PRO A 121 6.48 5.95 8.18
C PRO A 121 5.29 5.01 7.89
N PHE A 122 5.54 4.00 7.06
CA PHE A 122 4.65 2.84 6.90
C PHE A 122 5.34 1.61 7.49
N THR A 123 4.59 0.60 7.93
CA THR A 123 5.14 -0.66 8.46
C THR A 123 4.43 -1.85 7.85
N TYR A 124 5.01 -3.05 7.91
CA TYR A 124 4.34 -4.24 7.42
C TYR A 124 3.12 -4.60 8.28
N HIS A 125 1.92 -4.54 7.70
CA HIS A 125 0.68 -5.01 8.31
C HIS A 125 -0.32 -5.39 7.22
N ALA A 126 -1.30 -6.21 7.58
CA ALA A 126 -2.46 -6.41 6.72
C ALA A 126 -3.30 -5.13 6.73
N LEU A 127 -3.81 -4.71 5.57
CA LEU A 127 -4.66 -3.54 5.47
C LEU A 127 -5.89 -3.72 6.36
N ASP A 128 -6.25 -2.68 7.09
CA ASP A 128 -7.54 -2.66 7.78
C ASP A 128 -8.69 -2.34 6.79
N ARG A 129 -9.94 -2.34 7.29
CA ARG A 129 -11.10 -2.11 6.43
C ARG A 129 -11.12 -0.72 5.79
N ASP A 130 -10.63 0.29 6.48
CA ASP A 130 -10.66 1.67 6.01
C ASP A 130 -9.57 1.87 4.95
N GLU A 131 -8.36 1.35 5.19
CA GLU A 131 -7.28 1.33 4.22
C GLU A 131 -7.67 0.57 2.95
N ALA A 132 -8.25 -0.61 3.12
CA ALA A 132 -8.71 -1.43 2.01
C ALA A 132 -9.83 -0.72 1.22
N ALA A 133 -10.77 -0.06 1.90
CA ALA A 133 -11.81 0.74 1.24
C ALA A 133 -11.23 1.90 0.43
N GLN A 134 -10.19 2.58 0.93
CA GLN A 134 -9.49 3.64 0.18
C GLN A 134 -8.81 3.09 -1.08
N VAL A 135 -8.13 1.94 -0.99
CA VAL A 135 -7.55 1.26 -2.16
C VAL A 135 -8.64 0.88 -3.17
N ASN A 136 -9.79 0.42 -2.68
CA ASN A 136 -10.92 0.05 -3.53
C ASN A 136 -11.54 1.24 -4.26
N ALA A 137 -11.61 2.41 -3.60
CA ALA A 137 -12.11 3.64 -4.23
C ALA A 137 -11.26 4.08 -5.42
N GLU A 138 -9.98 3.73 -5.44
CA GLU A 138 -9.05 4.01 -6.54
C GLU A 138 -9.08 2.93 -7.65
N ARG A 139 -9.88 1.86 -7.49
CA ARG A 139 -9.95 0.71 -8.42
C ARG A 139 -10.17 1.12 -9.87
N SER A 140 -11.14 2.00 -10.14
CA SER A 140 -11.44 2.42 -11.51
C SER A 140 -10.25 3.08 -12.20
N LYS A 141 -9.39 3.79 -11.44
CA LYS A 141 -8.15 4.38 -11.97
C LYS A 141 -7.08 3.30 -12.20
N LEU A 142 -6.97 2.31 -11.31
CA LEU A 142 -6.10 1.15 -11.51
C LEU A 142 -6.53 0.28 -12.70
N ASP A 143 -7.83 0.14 -12.94
CA ASP A 143 -8.38 -0.58 -14.10
C ASP A 143 -8.17 0.21 -15.40
N ALA A 144 -8.18 1.54 -15.35
CA ALA A 144 -7.79 2.37 -16.50
C ALA A 144 -6.33 2.12 -16.92
N LEU A 145 -5.41 1.84 -15.97
CA LEU A 145 -4.05 1.39 -16.30
C LEU A 145 -4.08 0.08 -17.08
N ARG A 146 -5.03 -0.82 -16.78
CA ARG A 146 -5.20 -2.08 -17.53
C ARG A 146 -5.65 -1.85 -18.97
N GLY A 147 -6.54 -0.88 -19.18
CA GLY A 147 -6.99 -0.45 -20.52
C GLY A 147 -5.89 0.20 -21.36
N ALA A 148 -4.85 0.75 -20.73
CA ALA A 148 -3.69 1.36 -21.38
C ALA A 148 -2.58 0.36 -21.79
N GLY A 149 -2.85 -0.96 -21.71
CA GLY A 149 -1.90 -2.01 -22.11
C GLY A 149 -1.24 -2.76 -20.96
N VAL A 150 -1.43 -2.31 -19.71
CA VAL A 150 -0.90 -3.00 -18.53
C VAL A 150 -1.73 -4.26 -18.25
N LYS A 151 -1.26 -5.44 -18.67
CA LYS A 151 -1.94 -6.72 -18.36
C LYS A 151 -2.22 -6.86 -16.85
N SER A 152 -3.22 -7.65 -16.50
CA SER A 152 -3.70 -7.81 -15.10
C SER A 152 -2.54 -7.99 -14.10
N VAL A 153 -2.69 -7.38 -12.92
CA VAL A 153 -1.77 -7.53 -11.78
C VAL A 153 -2.35 -8.62 -10.87
N PRO A 154 -1.86 -9.88 -10.92
CA PRO A 154 -2.43 -10.96 -10.13
C PRO A 154 -2.32 -10.69 -8.62
N VAL A 155 -1.28 -9.95 -8.21
CA VAL A 155 -1.08 -9.50 -6.83
C VAL A 155 -2.17 -8.53 -6.38
N LEU A 156 -2.58 -7.57 -7.22
CA LEU A 156 -3.70 -6.66 -6.92
C LEU A 156 -4.99 -7.45 -6.71
N HIS A 157 -5.29 -8.40 -7.61
CA HIS A 157 -6.49 -9.22 -7.47
C HIS A 157 -6.45 -10.07 -6.20
N ARG A 158 -5.30 -10.66 -5.85
CA ARG A 158 -5.13 -11.42 -4.60
C ARG A 158 -5.27 -10.54 -3.36
N LEU A 159 -4.71 -9.33 -3.38
CA LEU A 159 -4.84 -8.37 -2.28
C LEU A 159 -6.30 -7.94 -2.11
N LEU A 160 -6.98 -7.57 -3.20
CA LEU A 160 -8.41 -7.22 -3.14
C LEU A 160 -9.29 -8.41 -2.72
N ALA A 161 -8.95 -9.63 -3.15
CA ALA A 161 -9.62 -10.86 -2.70
C ALA A 161 -9.45 -11.11 -1.20
N LYS A 162 -8.24 -10.90 -0.68
CA LYS A 162 -7.88 -11.13 0.73
C LYS A 162 -8.70 -10.24 1.67
N TYR A 163 -9.11 -9.07 1.24
CA TYR A 163 -9.90 -8.11 2.04
C TYR A 163 -11.39 -8.08 1.68
N ASP A 164 -11.89 -9.09 0.94
CA ASP A 164 -13.29 -9.20 0.53
C ASP A 164 -13.81 -7.96 -0.24
N LEU A 165 -12.90 -7.28 -0.93
CA LEU A 165 -13.24 -6.10 -1.73
C LEU A 165 -13.65 -6.48 -3.15
N LEU A 166 -13.66 -7.76 -3.52
CA LEU A 166 -13.98 -8.19 -4.88
C LEU A 166 -15.47 -8.01 -5.25
N THR A 167 -16.34 -7.66 -4.31
CA THR A 167 -17.72 -7.30 -4.64
C THR A 167 -17.71 -6.03 -5.48
N GLU A 168 -18.14 -6.15 -6.75
CA GLU A 168 -18.48 -5.02 -7.61
C GLU A 168 -19.38 -4.05 -6.83
N PRO A 169 -19.18 -2.72 -6.93
CA PRO A 169 -20.12 -1.77 -6.36
C PRO A 169 -21.49 -2.06 -6.96
N GLU A 170 -22.49 -2.24 -6.10
CA GLU A 170 -23.88 -2.42 -6.51
C GLU A 170 -24.26 -1.23 -7.40
N ARG A 171 -24.63 -1.54 -8.65
CA ARG A 171 -24.92 -0.57 -9.71
C ARG A 171 -26.11 0.33 -9.38
#